data_AF-A0A538B6M9-F1
#
_entry.id   AF-A0A538B6M9-F1
#
_cell.length_a   1.000
_cell.length_b   1.000
_cell.length_c   1.000
_cell.angle_alpha   90.00
_cell.angle_beta   90.00
_cell.angle_gamma   90.00
#
_symmetry.space_group_name_H-M   'P 1'
#
loop_
_entity.id
_entity.type
_entity.pdbx_description
1 polymer ?
#
loop_
_entity_poly.entity_id
_entity_poly.type
_entity_poly.pdbx_seq_one_letter_code
_entity_poly.pdbx_strand_id
1 'polypeptide(L)'
;MSAPTVQFPPPPSGAQDASGGWIGPSGRVELGASALGGWAALETGDDDVAGRAAALCRRFAWEQPDDAPGVLLGWEDDRPAEPLARANASGQPYGDLGAAAAFLARSFEEAGDVDDLDAAVELHDLVVAMGEGVWEPANALVGWGGALLYEITGEDAFLATAERMADVLAETQAPSGTWHDGDEVLTQLCAAALVAMADAVEARVEVEQMLADDE
;
A
#
# COMPACT_ATOMS: atom_id res chain seq x y z
N MET A 1 -15.25 8.26 26.39
CA MET A 1 -14.24 7.19 26.25
C MET A 1 -13.63 7.39 24.88
N SER A 2 -12.38 7.81 24.79
CA SER A 2 -11.70 7.86 23.49
C SER A 2 -11.57 6.42 23.00
N ALA A 3 -11.98 6.15 21.77
CA ALA A 3 -11.67 4.88 21.14
C ALA A 3 -10.14 4.70 21.18
N PRO A 4 -9.62 3.49 21.43
CA PRO A 4 -8.19 3.25 21.27
C PRO A 4 -7.82 3.63 19.84
N THR A 5 -6.83 4.52 19.68
CA THR A 5 -6.25 4.81 18.37
C THR A 5 -5.55 3.54 17.92
N VAL A 6 -6.22 2.77 17.06
CA VAL A 6 -5.60 1.61 16.41
C VAL A 6 -4.65 2.19 15.36
N GLN A 7 -3.37 1.83 15.45
CA GLN A 7 -2.38 2.20 14.45
C GLN A 7 -2.84 1.69 13.09
N PHE A 8 -2.92 2.60 12.11
CA PHE A 8 -3.19 2.26 10.73
C PHE A 8 -1.92 2.48 9.88
N PRO A 9 -1.58 1.53 9.00
CA PRO A 9 -2.15 0.19 8.93
C PRO A 9 -1.72 -0.67 10.14
N PRO A 10 -2.49 -1.71 10.49
CA PRO A 10 -2.10 -2.60 11.58
C PRO A 10 -0.78 -3.33 11.25
N PRO A 11 0.13 -3.51 12.21
CA PRO A 11 1.37 -4.24 11.96
C PRO A 11 1.08 -5.72 11.64
N PRO A 12 1.94 -6.37 10.83
CA PRO A 12 1.79 -7.79 10.52
C PRO A 12 1.96 -8.64 11.78
N SER A 13 1.24 -9.76 11.85
CA SER A 13 1.35 -10.73 12.96
C SER A 13 2.48 -11.77 12.76
N GLY A 14 3.08 -11.79 11.57
CA GLY A 14 4.12 -12.72 11.17
C GLY A 14 5.49 -12.44 11.80
N ALA A 15 6.35 -13.46 11.79
CA ALA A 15 7.75 -13.27 12.19
C ALA A 15 8.53 -12.56 11.09
N GLN A 16 9.39 -11.62 11.50
CA GLN A 16 10.40 -11.05 10.63
C GLN A 16 11.55 -12.05 10.43
N ASP A 17 12.05 -12.16 9.21
CA ASP A 17 13.27 -12.90 8.89
C ASP A 17 14.53 -12.00 8.88
N ALA A 18 15.69 -12.60 8.65
CA ALA A 18 16.96 -11.86 8.65
C ALA A 18 17.12 -10.91 7.44
N SER A 19 16.34 -11.09 6.37
CA SER A 19 16.36 -10.22 5.19
C SER A 19 15.54 -8.95 5.38
N GLY A 20 14.78 -8.86 6.47
CA GLY A 20 13.80 -7.79 6.68
C GLY A 20 12.45 -8.11 6.05
N GLY A 21 12.18 -9.35 5.66
CA GLY A 21 10.88 -9.80 5.20
C GLY A 21 10.01 -10.31 6.33
N TRP A 22 8.69 -10.21 6.17
CA TRP A 22 7.72 -10.76 7.12
C TRP A 22 6.98 -11.94 6.50
N ILE A 23 6.84 -12.98 7.31
CA ILE A 23 6.11 -14.18 6.92
C ILE A 23 4.61 -13.88 6.90
N GLY A 24 3.98 -13.99 5.73
CA GLY A 24 2.55 -13.86 5.58
C GLY A 24 1.79 -15.19 5.68
N PRO A 25 0.48 -15.21 5.39
CA PRO A 25 -0.38 -16.38 5.60
C PRO A 25 0.03 -17.64 4.82
N SER A 26 0.77 -17.52 3.72
CA SER A 26 1.27 -18.68 2.97
C SER A 26 2.44 -19.39 3.66
N GLY A 27 2.99 -18.80 4.73
CA GLY A 27 4.19 -19.31 5.42
C GLY A 27 5.51 -18.88 4.75
N ARG A 28 5.45 -17.98 3.75
CA ARG A 28 6.60 -17.37 3.09
C ARG A 28 6.71 -15.90 3.45
N VAL A 29 7.87 -15.31 3.16
CA VAL A 29 8.00 -13.85 3.13
C VAL A 29 7.04 -13.30 2.06
N GLU A 30 6.22 -12.33 2.44
CA GLU A 30 5.20 -11.75 1.56
C GLU A 30 5.31 -10.23 1.50
N LEU A 31 5.03 -9.65 0.33
CA LEU A 31 5.15 -8.23 0.05
C LEU A 31 4.33 -7.38 1.01
N GLY A 32 3.01 -7.65 1.11
CA GLY A 32 2.11 -6.88 1.95
C GLY A 32 2.51 -6.94 3.43
N ALA A 33 2.80 -8.14 3.94
CA ALA A 33 3.26 -8.29 5.32
C ALA A 33 4.58 -7.54 5.58
N SER A 34 5.51 -7.58 4.63
CA SER A 34 6.82 -6.90 4.76
C SER A 34 6.67 -5.38 4.72
N ALA A 35 5.82 -4.86 3.85
CA ALA A 35 5.52 -3.44 3.76
C ALA A 35 4.88 -2.91 5.04
N LEU A 36 3.88 -3.61 5.59
CA LEU A 36 3.23 -3.25 6.84
C LEU A 36 4.19 -3.35 8.04
N GLY A 37 5.11 -4.32 8.02
CA GLY A 37 6.16 -4.45 9.03
C GLY A 37 7.16 -3.30 8.96
N GLY A 38 7.56 -2.90 7.75
CA GLY A 38 8.40 -1.73 7.49
C GLY A 38 7.73 -0.43 7.94
N TRP A 39 6.45 -0.25 7.63
CA TRP A 39 5.66 0.91 8.08
C TRP A 39 5.66 1.01 9.60
N ALA A 40 5.36 -0.08 10.30
CA ALA A 40 5.35 -0.09 11.75
C ALA A 40 6.74 0.22 12.36
N ALA A 41 7.82 -0.19 11.68
CA ALA A 41 9.17 0.15 12.07
C ALA A 41 9.46 1.65 11.91
N LEU A 42 9.07 2.27 10.79
CA LEU A 42 9.15 3.72 10.60
C LEU A 42 8.43 4.47 11.73
N GLU A 43 7.19 4.09 12.04
CA GLU A 43 6.39 4.71 13.11
C GLU A 43 7.01 4.61 14.52
N THR A 44 7.90 3.63 14.71
CA THR A 44 8.58 3.42 16.00
C THR A 44 10.03 3.92 16.00
N GLY A 45 10.50 4.46 14.88
CA GLY A 45 11.87 4.96 14.69
C GLY A 45 12.93 3.85 14.61
N ASP A 46 12.56 2.64 14.17
CA ASP A 46 13.51 1.55 13.88
C ASP A 46 13.93 1.61 12.40
N ASP A 47 14.77 2.60 12.10
CA ASP A 47 15.24 2.90 10.73
C ASP A 47 15.98 1.70 10.10
N ASP A 48 16.69 0.92 10.91
CA ASP A 48 17.41 -0.27 10.46
C ASP A 48 16.43 -1.33 9.94
N VAL A 49 15.33 -1.57 10.67
CA VAL A 49 14.28 -2.49 10.25
C VAL A 49 13.53 -1.97 9.03
N ALA A 50 13.15 -0.68 9.04
CA ALA A 50 12.47 -0.04 7.92
C ALA A 50 13.30 -0.12 6.64
N GLY A 51 14.59 0.23 6.70
CA GLY A 51 15.48 0.19 5.54
C GLY A 51 15.65 -1.21 4.95
N ARG A 52 15.69 -2.27 5.78
CA ARG A 52 15.71 -3.65 5.27
C ARG A 52 14.39 -4.04 4.61
N ALA A 53 13.26 -3.64 5.19
CA ALA A 53 11.95 -3.87 4.60
C ALA A 53 11.82 -3.16 3.24
N ALA A 54 12.25 -1.90 3.15
CA ALA A 54 12.26 -1.12 1.91
C ALA A 54 13.14 -1.80 0.85
N ALA A 55 14.37 -2.19 1.22
CA ALA A 55 15.25 -2.94 0.33
C ALA A 55 14.61 -4.22 -0.22
N LEU A 56 13.86 -4.97 0.59
CA LEU A 56 13.12 -6.13 0.11
C LEU A 56 11.94 -5.74 -0.80
N CYS A 57 11.10 -4.79 -0.40
CA CYS A 57 9.93 -4.36 -1.17
C CYS A 57 10.32 -3.86 -2.57
N ARG A 58 11.44 -3.14 -2.69
CA ARG A 58 11.98 -2.68 -3.99
C ARG A 58 12.25 -3.83 -4.97
N ARG A 59 12.69 -4.99 -4.47
CA ARG A 59 12.95 -6.17 -5.32
C ARG A 59 11.70 -6.68 -6.01
N PHE A 60 10.54 -6.54 -5.37
CA PHE A 60 9.27 -6.91 -6.00
C PHE A 60 8.91 -6.04 -7.20
N ALA A 61 9.42 -4.81 -7.28
CA ALA A 61 9.23 -3.94 -8.45
C ALA A 61 10.12 -4.38 -9.62
N TRP A 62 11.36 -4.79 -9.34
CA TRP A 62 12.38 -4.93 -10.39
C TRP A 62 12.74 -6.37 -10.76
N GLU A 63 12.47 -7.35 -9.90
CA GLU A 63 12.90 -8.74 -10.07
C GLU A 63 11.76 -9.67 -10.53
N GLN A 64 10.60 -9.13 -10.92
CA GLN A 64 9.49 -9.94 -11.43
C GLN A 64 9.90 -10.72 -12.70
N PRO A 65 9.49 -11.98 -12.86
CA PRO A 65 9.76 -12.72 -14.09
C PRO A 65 8.86 -12.25 -15.23
N ASP A 66 9.45 -12.02 -16.41
CA ASP A 66 8.76 -11.55 -17.63
C ASP A 66 7.58 -12.44 -18.07
N ASP A 67 7.62 -13.74 -17.74
CA ASP A 67 6.64 -14.74 -18.16
C ASP A 67 5.60 -15.08 -17.07
N ALA A 68 5.61 -14.36 -15.95
CA ALA A 68 4.62 -14.54 -14.90
C ALA A 68 3.21 -14.17 -15.39
N PRO A 69 2.16 -14.96 -15.07
CA PRO A 69 0.78 -14.66 -15.44
C PRO A 69 0.13 -13.56 -14.56
N GLY A 70 0.92 -12.80 -13.83
CA GLY A 70 0.53 -11.82 -12.82
C GLY A 70 1.74 -11.37 -12.01
N VAL A 71 1.51 -10.78 -10.84
CA VAL A 71 2.60 -10.30 -9.95
C VAL A 71 2.82 -11.29 -8.82
N LEU A 72 4.04 -11.78 -8.67
CA LEU A 72 4.44 -12.62 -7.54
C LEU A 72 4.65 -11.74 -6.32
N LEU A 73 4.01 -12.11 -5.22
CA LEU A 73 3.95 -11.37 -3.95
C LEU A 73 4.63 -12.12 -2.81
N GLY A 74 5.13 -13.34 -3.06
CA GLY A 74 5.97 -14.08 -2.15
C GLY A 74 7.45 -13.99 -2.49
N TRP A 75 8.30 -14.30 -1.52
CA TRP A 75 9.75 -14.44 -1.70
C TRP A 75 10.24 -15.76 -1.09
N GLU A 76 10.98 -16.54 -1.87
CA GLU A 76 11.55 -17.82 -1.44
C GLU A 76 12.87 -18.09 -2.16
N ASP A 77 13.91 -18.51 -1.41
CA ASP A 77 15.23 -18.84 -1.97
C ASP A 77 15.82 -17.75 -2.89
N ASP A 78 15.70 -16.49 -2.46
CA ASP A 78 16.25 -15.30 -3.14
C ASP A 78 15.63 -14.99 -4.51
N ARG A 79 14.35 -15.33 -4.70
CA ARG A 79 13.58 -15.00 -5.90
C ARG A 79 12.10 -14.79 -5.58
N PRO A 80 11.35 -14.11 -6.47
CA PRO A 80 9.90 -14.05 -6.36
C PRO A 80 9.27 -15.45 -6.41
N ALA A 81 8.21 -15.63 -5.63
CA ALA A 81 7.49 -16.87 -5.47
C ALA A 81 5.99 -16.59 -5.22
N GLU A 82 5.19 -17.66 -5.22
CA GLU A 82 3.79 -17.59 -4.79
C GLU A 82 3.70 -17.03 -3.35
N PRO A 83 2.67 -16.25 -2.99
CA PRO A 83 1.41 -16.07 -3.72
C PRO A 83 1.50 -15.16 -4.96
N LEU A 84 0.63 -15.39 -5.93
CA LEU A 84 0.49 -14.61 -7.16
C LEU A 84 -0.83 -13.83 -7.18
N ALA A 85 -0.78 -12.53 -7.45
CA ALA A 85 -1.94 -11.76 -7.88
C ALA A 85 -2.14 -11.93 -9.40
N ARG A 86 -3.29 -12.48 -9.82
CA ARG A 86 -3.60 -12.70 -11.26
C ARG A 86 -4.37 -11.54 -11.86
N ALA A 87 -3.99 -11.07 -13.04
CA ALA A 87 -4.68 -9.95 -13.69
C ALA A 87 -6.15 -10.27 -13.97
N ASN A 88 -7.02 -9.27 -13.83
CA ASN A 88 -8.46 -9.28 -14.09
C ASN A 88 -9.23 -10.35 -13.30
N ALA A 89 -8.70 -10.79 -12.15
CA ALA A 89 -9.39 -11.69 -11.23
C ALA A 89 -9.84 -10.94 -9.97
N SER A 90 -11.04 -11.25 -9.48
CA SER A 90 -11.56 -10.75 -8.21
C SER A 90 -10.94 -11.49 -7.01
N GLY A 91 -11.01 -10.88 -5.82
CA GLY A 91 -10.53 -11.47 -4.58
C GLY A 91 -9.04 -11.83 -4.57
N GLN A 92 -8.23 -11.16 -5.40
CA GLN A 92 -6.78 -11.27 -5.37
C GLN A 92 -6.19 -10.26 -4.37
N PRO A 93 -4.99 -10.52 -3.82
CA PRO A 93 -4.33 -9.65 -2.84
C PRO A 93 -3.69 -8.40 -3.48
N TYR A 94 -4.43 -7.63 -4.28
CA TYR A 94 -3.89 -6.41 -4.89
C TYR A 94 -3.54 -5.34 -3.86
N GLY A 95 -4.22 -5.34 -2.72
CA GLY A 95 -3.91 -4.49 -1.57
C GLY A 95 -2.45 -4.59 -1.10
N ASP A 96 -1.77 -5.72 -1.30
CA ASP A 96 -0.36 -5.89 -0.91
C ASP A 96 0.58 -4.98 -1.71
N LEU A 97 0.29 -4.79 -3.00
CA LEU A 97 1.03 -3.88 -3.88
C LEU A 97 0.79 -2.42 -3.46
N GLY A 98 -0.45 -2.08 -3.13
CA GLY A 98 -0.83 -0.77 -2.61
C GLY A 98 -0.14 -0.43 -1.29
N ALA A 99 -0.09 -1.40 -0.37
CA ALA A 99 0.60 -1.24 0.91
C ALA A 99 2.10 -1.04 0.73
N ALA A 100 2.72 -1.76 -0.21
CA ALA A 100 4.13 -1.60 -0.53
C ALA A 100 4.44 -0.25 -1.17
N ALA A 101 3.60 0.21 -2.11
CA ALA A 101 3.73 1.55 -2.68
C ALA A 101 3.61 2.64 -1.61
N ALA A 102 2.62 2.54 -0.72
CA ALA A 102 2.46 3.46 0.41
C ALA A 102 3.69 3.49 1.31
N PHE A 103 4.18 2.32 1.73
CA PHE A 103 5.35 2.21 2.59
C PHE A 103 6.62 2.77 1.96
N LEU A 104 6.90 2.46 0.70
CA LEU A 104 8.09 2.96 0.02
C LEU A 104 8.01 4.47 -0.23
N ALA A 105 6.82 5.01 -0.55
CA ALA A 105 6.58 6.45 -0.62
C ALA A 105 6.93 7.14 0.71
N ARG A 106 6.47 6.57 1.83
CA ARG A 106 6.79 7.11 3.16
C ARG A 106 8.28 6.95 3.53
N SER A 107 8.90 5.84 3.16
CA SER A 107 10.34 5.61 3.34
C SER A 107 11.17 6.67 2.61
N PHE A 108 10.77 7.03 1.39
CA PHE A 108 11.38 8.12 0.64
C PHE A 108 11.25 9.48 1.34
N GLU A 109 10.08 9.82 1.90
CA GLU A 109 9.92 11.10 2.61
C GLU A 109 10.85 11.22 3.84
N GLU A 110 11.02 10.12 4.59
CA GLU A 110 11.83 10.10 5.80
C GLU A 110 13.34 10.03 5.49
N ALA A 111 13.75 9.19 4.54
CA ALA A 111 15.16 8.89 4.27
C ALA A 111 15.74 9.60 3.03
N GLY A 112 14.89 10.03 2.10
CA GLY A 112 15.27 10.68 0.84
C GLY A 112 15.89 9.75 -0.22
N ASP A 113 15.71 8.42 -0.10
CA ASP A 113 16.23 7.46 -1.07
C ASP A 113 15.31 7.37 -2.30
N VAL A 114 15.74 7.95 -3.43
CA VAL A 114 14.95 8.02 -4.67
C VAL A 114 14.57 6.63 -5.20
N ASP A 115 15.40 5.62 -4.95
CA ASP A 115 15.12 4.24 -5.34
C ASP A 115 13.84 3.69 -4.65
N ASP A 116 13.49 4.20 -3.45
CA ASP A 116 12.23 3.85 -2.79
C ASP A 116 11.04 4.48 -3.54
N LEU A 117 11.12 5.75 -3.92
CA LEU A 117 10.06 6.42 -4.68
C LEU A 117 9.86 5.79 -6.06
N ASP A 118 10.93 5.52 -6.79
CA ASP A 118 10.87 4.88 -8.12
C ASP A 118 10.21 3.50 -8.03
N ALA A 119 10.55 2.70 -7.01
CA ALA A 119 9.90 1.41 -6.78
C ALA A 119 8.44 1.54 -6.35
N ALA A 120 8.09 2.56 -5.56
CA ALA A 120 6.70 2.82 -5.17
C ALA A 120 5.82 3.10 -6.41
N VAL A 121 6.32 3.93 -7.33
CA VAL A 121 5.66 4.23 -8.61
C VAL A 121 5.52 2.96 -9.46
N GLU A 122 6.57 2.17 -9.62
CA GLU A 122 6.51 0.92 -10.41
C GLU A 122 5.48 -0.07 -9.83
N LEU A 123 5.43 -0.24 -8.50
CA LEU A 123 4.42 -1.11 -7.86
C LEU A 123 3.00 -0.58 -8.03
N HIS A 124 2.81 0.74 -8.02
CA HIS A 124 1.54 1.37 -8.32
C HIS A 124 1.10 1.11 -9.77
N ASP A 125 2.00 1.32 -10.74
CA ASP A 125 1.73 1.07 -12.15
C ASP A 125 1.39 -0.40 -12.41
N LEU A 126 2.15 -1.32 -11.78
CA LEU A 126 1.87 -2.76 -11.84
C LEU A 126 0.47 -3.08 -11.32
N VAL A 127 0.06 -2.56 -10.16
CA VAL A 127 -1.26 -2.89 -9.60
C VAL A 127 -2.39 -2.31 -10.44
N VAL A 128 -2.29 -1.08 -10.94
CA VAL A 128 -3.31 -0.48 -11.81
C VAL A 128 -3.45 -1.25 -13.12
N ALA A 129 -2.34 -1.77 -13.66
CA ALA A 129 -2.34 -2.62 -14.86
C ALA A 129 -3.03 -3.99 -14.66
N MET A 130 -3.28 -4.42 -13.42
CA MET A 130 -3.98 -5.68 -13.14
C MET A 130 -5.47 -5.65 -13.48
N GLY A 131 -6.04 -4.47 -13.75
CA GLY A 131 -7.37 -4.31 -14.32
C GLY A 131 -8.50 -4.34 -13.28
N GLU A 132 -9.71 -4.71 -13.72
CA GLU A 132 -10.93 -4.38 -12.95
C GLU A 132 -11.05 -5.08 -11.59
N GLY A 133 -10.37 -6.21 -11.38
CA GLY A 133 -10.38 -6.91 -10.10
C GLY A 133 -9.74 -6.13 -8.95
N VAL A 134 -8.96 -5.08 -9.25
CA VAL A 134 -8.32 -4.21 -8.26
C VAL A 134 -9.36 -3.41 -7.47
N TRP A 135 -10.46 -3.01 -8.11
CA TRP A 135 -11.42 -2.03 -7.61
C TRP A 135 -12.47 -2.67 -6.71
N GLU A 136 -12.01 -3.25 -5.60
CA GLU A 136 -12.82 -3.89 -4.56
C GLU A 136 -12.42 -3.35 -3.18
N PRO A 137 -13.35 -3.29 -2.20
CA PRO A 137 -13.03 -2.75 -0.87
C PRO A 137 -11.87 -3.43 -0.17
N ALA A 138 -11.66 -4.73 -0.40
CA ALA A 138 -10.54 -5.49 0.15
C ALA A 138 -9.16 -4.95 -0.29
N ASN A 139 -9.11 -4.15 -1.36
CA ASN A 139 -7.89 -3.56 -1.91
C ASN A 139 -7.77 -2.07 -1.60
N ALA A 140 -8.44 -1.57 -0.55
CA ALA A 140 -8.41 -0.15 -0.13
C ALA A 140 -6.99 0.45 -0.04
N LEU A 141 -5.99 -0.37 0.29
CA LEU A 141 -4.59 0.04 0.38
C LEU A 141 -3.98 0.47 -0.97
N VAL A 142 -4.57 0.09 -2.11
CA VAL A 142 -4.18 0.61 -3.44
C VAL A 142 -4.49 2.10 -3.56
N GLY A 143 -5.68 2.51 -3.09
CA GLY A 143 -6.03 3.93 -3.03
C GLY A 143 -5.13 4.70 -2.07
N TRP A 144 -4.81 4.12 -0.92
CA TRP A 144 -3.89 4.71 0.05
C TRP A 144 -2.49 4.92 -0.52
N GLY A 145 -1.92 3.93 -1.21
CA GLY A 145 -0.64 4.08 -1.92
C GLY A 145 -0.69 5.18 -2.98
N GLY A 146 -1.77 5.26 -3.75
CA GLY A 146 -2.00 6.36 -4.69
C GLY A 146 -2.06 7.73 -4.01
N ALA A 147 -2.73 7.84 -2.86
CA ALA A 147 -2.84 9.13 -2.16
C ALA A 147 -1.49 9.65 -1.64
N LEU A 148 -0.64 8.78 -1.08
CA LEU A 148 0.71 9.17 -0.64
C LEU A 148 1.63 9.53 -1.81
N LEU A 149 1.54 8.79 -2.92
CA LEU A 149 2.27 9.15 -4.14
C LEU A 149 1.82 10.52 -4.69
N TYR A 150 0.52 10.82 -4.66
CA TYR A 150 0.01 12.13 -5.03
C TYR A 150 0.50 13.23 -4.08
N GLU A 151 0.51 12.98 -2.78
CA GLU A 151 1.03 13.92 -1.77
C GLU A 151 2.46 14.39 -2.11
N ILE A 152 3.33 13.43 -2.42
CA ILE A 152 4.75 13.66 -2.71
C ILE A 152 4.93 14.31 -4.09
N THR A 153 4.30 13.75 -5.11
CA THR A 153 4.62 14.08 -6.52
C THR A 153 3.71 15.16 -7.11
N GLY A 154 2.45 15.22 -6.66
CA GLY A 154 1.39 16.01 -7.28
C GLY A 154 0.88 15.49 -8.62
N GLU A 155 1.19 14.25 -9.01
CA GLU A 155 0.74 13.72 -10.30
C GLU A 155 -0.72 13.25 -10.27
N ASP A 156 -1.54 13.79 -11.18
CA ASP A 156 -2.98 13.51 -11.28
C ASP A 156 -3.32 12.02 -11.43
N ALA A 157 -2.41 11.20 -11.98
CA ALA A 157 -2.62 9.77 -12.14
C ALA A 157 -2.75 9.05 -10.78
N PHE A 158 -1.99 9.49 -9.78
CA PHE A 158 -2.05 8.96 -8.43
C PHE A 158 -3.31 9.43 -7.70
N LEU A 159 -3.68 10.71 -7.88
CA LEU A 159 -4.96 11.25 -7.38
C LEU A 159 -6.14 10.46 -7.94
N ALA A 160 -6.16 10.20 -9.25
CA ALA A 160 -7.23 9.43 -9.89
C ALA A 160 -7.36 8.01 -9.33
N THR A 161 -6.25 7.41 -8.88
CA THR A 161 -6.27 6.10 -8.20
C THR A 161 -6.93 6.20 -6.83
N ALA A 162 -6.54 7.21 -6.04
CA ALA A 162 -7.12 7.46 -4.72
C ALA A 162 -8.62 7.76 -4.82
N GLU A 163 -9.04 8.65 -5.73
CA GLU A 163 -10.44 8.99 -5.98
C GLU A 163 -11.25 7.77 -6.42
N ARG A 164 -10.73 6.98 -7.37
CA ARG A 164 -11.44 5.77 -7.83
C ARG A 164 -11.64 4.76 -6.71
N MET A 165 -10.65 4.57 -5.84
CA MET A 165 -10.82 3.67 -4.69
C MET A 165 -11.77 4.27 -3.65
N ALA A 166 -11.72 5.59 -3.41
CA ALA A 166 -12.67 6.26 -2.52
C ALA A 166 -14.12 6.11 -3.00
N ASP A 167 -14.36 6.24 -4.31
CA ASP A 167 -15.66 5.97 -4.94
C ASP A 167 -16.11 4.53 -4.72
N VAL A 168 -15.23 3.55 -4.97
CA VAL A 168 -15.52 2.12 -4.70
C VAL A 168 -15.94 1.92 -3.24
N LEU A 169 -15.19 2.50 -2.30
CA LEU A 169 -15.48 2.37 -0.88
C LEU A 169 -16.82 3.03 -0.51
N ALA A 170 -17.08 4.24 -1.01
CA ALA A 170 -18.33 4.96 -0.75
C ALA A 170 -19.56 4.26 -1.35
N GLU A 171 -19.46 3.76 -2.58
CA GLU A 171 -20.56 3.10 -3.30
C GLU A 171 -20.91 1.72 -2.73
N THR A 172 -19.92 1.02 -2.15
CA THR A 172 -20.10 -0.33 -1.60
C THR A 172 -20.34 -0.37 -0.10
N GLN A 173 -20.24 0.76 0.60
CA GLN A 173 -20.52 0.85 2.03
C GLN A 173 -22.01 0.59 2.28
N ALA A 174 -22.32 -0.35 3.18
CA ALA A 174 -23.69 -0.58 3.61
C ALA A 174 -24.22 0.63 4.42
N PRO A 175 -25.55 0.84 4.51
CA PRO A 175 -26.13 1.91 5.35
C PRO A 175 -25.74 1.87 6.84
N SER A 176 -25.26 0.72 7.32
CA SER A 176 -24.67 0.55 8.66
C SER A 176 -23.28 1.17 8.82
N GLY A 177 -22.66 1.64 7.74
CA GLY A 177 -21.28 2.13 7.71
C GLY A 177 -20.23 1.03 7.57
N THR A 178 -20.64 -0.20 7.23
CA THR A 178 -19.77 -1.38 7.19
C THR A 178 -19.59 -1.92 5.77
N TRP A 179 -18.53 -2.69 5.54
CA TRP A 179 -18.31 -3.42 4.29
C TRP A 179 -18.46 -4.93 4.49
N HIS A 180 -18.72 -5.66 3.41
CA HIS A 180 -18.82 -7.13 3.35
C HIS A 180 -19.58 -7.76 4.54
N ASP A 181 -20.91 -7.59 4.56
CA ASP A 181 -21.80 -8.15 5.59
C ASP A 181 -21.40 -7.83 7.05
N GLY A 182 -20.66 -6.75 7.28
CA GLY A 182 -20.25 -6.33 8.62
C GLY A 182 -18.92 -6.94 9.08
N ASP A 183 -18.05 -7.37 8.16
CA ASP A 183 -16.69 -7.78 8.49
C ASP A 183 -15.97 -6.62 9.21
N GLU A 184 -15.65 -6.85 10.49
CA GLU A 184 -15.07 -5.83 11.36
C GLU A 184 -13.66 -5.43 10.91
N VAL A 185 -12.86 -6.38 10.42
CA VAL A 185 -11.48 -6.14 9.99
C VAL A 185 -11.48 -5.32 8.72
N LEU A 186 -12.27 -5.74 7.73
CA LEU A 186 -12.41 -4.99 6.49
C LEU A 186 -12.98 -3.60 6.74
N THR A 187 -13.99 -3.49 7.61
CA THR A 187 -14.60 -2.19 7.92
C THR A 187 -13.59 -1.23 8.54
N GLN A 188 -12.75 -1.70 9.46
CA GLN A 188 -11.69 -0.88 10.05
C GLN A 188 -10.65 -0.47 9.00
N LEU A 189 -10.23 -1.41 8.15
CA LEU A 189 -9.29 -1.14 7.05
C LEU A 189 -9.82 -0.07 6.10
N CYS A 190 -11.04 -0.24 5.59
CA CYS A 190 -11.66 0.69 4.63
C CYS A 190 -11.86 2.09 5.25
N ALA A 191 -12.35 2.15 6.48
CA ALA A 191 -12.58 3.43 7.15
C ALA A 191 -11.26 4.18 7.39
N ALA A 192 -10.22 3.48 7.82
CA ALA A 192 -8.92 4.10 8.06
C ALA A 192 -8.22 4.50 6.75
N ALA A 193 -8.32 3.67 5.70
CA ALA A 193 -7.81 4.02 4.37
C ALA A 193 -8.49 5.27 3.80
N LEU A 194 -9.81 5.42 3.96
CA LEU A 194 -10.54 6.63 3.53
C LEU A 194 -10.02 7.90 4.21
N VAL A 195 -9.78 7.84 5.53
CA VAL A 195 -9.24 8.97 6.29
C VAL A 195 -7.82 9.29 5.82
N ALA A 196 -6.94 8.28 5.72
CA ALA A 196 -5.56 8.48 5.29
C ALA A 196 -5.47 9.02 3.86
N MET A 197 -6.34 8.58 2.94
CA MET A 197 -6.40 9.13 1.59
C MET A 197 -6.84 10.59 1.57
N ALA A 198 -7.86 10.95 2.37
CA ALA A 198 -8.32 12.34 2.45
C ALA A 198 -7.24 13.26 3.01
N ASP A 199 -6.58 12.86 4.10
CA ASP A 199 -5.52 13.64 4.74
C ASP A 199 -4.36 13.91 3.76
N ALA A 200 -3.90 12.90 3.03
CA ALA A 200 -2.81 13.02 2.05
C ALA A 200 -3.16 13.94 0.86
N VAL A 201 -4.39 13.83 0.34
CA VAL A 201 -4.88 14.71 -0.75
C VAL A 201 -5.00 16.16 -0.27
N GLU A 202 -5.55 16.38 0.93
CA GLU A 202 -5.67 17.72 1.53
C GLU A 202 -4.29 18.36 1.75
N ALA A 203 -3.31 17.61 2.26
CA ALA A 203 -1.94 18.08 2.46
C ALA A 203 -1.32 18.59 1.15
N ARG A 204 -1.56 17.90 0.03
CA ARG A 204 -1.07 18.35 -1.28
C ARG A 204 -1.72 19.63 -1.75
N VAL A 205 -3.05 19.72 -1.62
CA VAL A 205 -3.81 20.90 -2.04
C VAL A 205 -3.34 22.15 -1.29
N GLU A 206 -3.00 22.04 -0.01
CA GLU A 206 -2.43 23.14 0.77
C GLU A 206 -1.08 23.60 0.19
N VAL A 207 -0.20 22.67 -0.17
CA VAL A 207 1.09 22.98 -0.81
C VAL A 207 0.89 23.69 -2.15
N GLU A 208 -0.04 23.21 -2.98
CA GLU A 208 -0.32 23.82 -4.29
C GLU A 208 -0.91 25.23 -4.16
N GLN A 209 -1.77 25.47 -3.17
CA GLN A 209 -2.29 26.81 -2.88
C GLN A 209 -1.18 27.76 -2.42
N MET A 210 -0.28 27.31 -1.56
CA MET A 210 0.87 28.12 -1.13
C MET A 210 1.77 28.51 -2.30
N LEU A 211 2.03 27.59 -3.23
CA LEU A 211 2.84 27.87 -4.42
C LEU A 211 2.15 28.86 -5.37
N ALA A 212 0.83 28.79 -5.49
CA ALA A 212 0.05 29.70 -6.33
C ALA A 212 -0.05 31.12 -5.75
N ASP A 213 -0.05 31.25 -4.41
CA ASP A 213 -0.09 32.55 -3.72
C ASP A 213 1.27 33.29 -3.73
N ASP A 214 2.36 32.58 -4.00
CA ASP A 214 3.73 33.12 -4.09
C ASP A 214 4.12 33.63 -5.50
N GLU A 215 3.26 33.45 -6.52
CA GLU A 215 3.42 33.94 -7.92
C GLU A 215 2.80 35.33 -8.18
#